data_AF-A0A963NRR3-F1
#
_entry.id   AF-A0A963NRR3-F1
#
_cell.length_a   1.000
_cell.length_b   1.000
_cell.length_c   1.000
_cell.angle_alpha   90.00
_cell.angle_beta   90.00
_cell.angle_gamma   90.00
#
_symmetry.space_group_name_H-M   'P 1'
#
loop_
_entity.id
_entity.type
_entity.pdbx_description
1 polymer ?
#
loop_
_entity_poly.entity_id
_entity_poly.type
_entity_poly.pdbx_seq_one_letter_code
_entity_poly.pdbx_strand_id
1 'polypeptide(L)'
;MATKEDILEQLVEEFLIHRGYFIRHNIKYLPDKSHPDFVTNQDSNHSDIDVLALHPMLHGPDRIWAVSCKSWQSGFNPKFEIEAIKQNKKIRGREAWRAFRELVKPKWSEGFRTVIEKNTGSSSFTYVLAVAKVNGDKGVWEKDEDFLSAMNGNPIKIITFREMLSEIAEDLDTTLAATEVGRMLQMFKSSGVSL
;
A
#
# COMPACT_ATOMS: atom_id res chain seq x y z
N MET A 1 22.20 7.99 7.96
CA MET A 1 21.94 7.62 6.55
C MET A 1 20.54 8.09 6.24
N ALA A 2 20.36 8.97 5.25
CA ALA A 2 19.01 9.38 4.85
C ALA A 2 18.30 8.16 4.27
N THR A 3 17.20 7.74 4.89
CA THR A 3 16.31 6.70 4.36
C THR A 3 15.81 7.13 2.99
N LYS A 4 15.85 6.20 2.02
CA LYS A 4 15.49 6.43 0.62
C LYS A 4 13.97 6.36 0.39
N GLU A 5 13.20 6.09 1.44
CA GLU A 5 11.75 5.90 1.40
C GLU A 5 11.00 7.22 1.27
N ASP A 6 9.94 7.21 0.45
CA ASP A 6 9.02 8.34 0.27
C ASP A 6 8.38 8.72 1.62
N ILE A 7 8.08 10.01 1.84
CA ILE A 7 7.47 10.48 3.10
C ILE A 7 6.14 9.78 3.39
N LEU A 8 5.38 9.42 2.37
CA LEU A 8 4.15 8.64 2.53
C LEU A 8 4.44 7.24 3.08
N GLU A 9 5.52 6.60 2.65
CA GLU A 9 5.94 5.28 3.17
C GLU A 9 6.37 5.38 4.63
N GLN A 10 7.11 6.43 5.00
CA GLN A 10 7.51 6.67 6.40
C GLN A 10 6.31 6.97 7.30
N LEU A 11 5.29 7.68 6.79
CA LEU A 11 4.05 7.89 7.54
C LEU A 11 3.25 6.59 7.70
N VAL A 12 3.19 5.75 6.64
CA VAL A 12 2.57 4.42 6.72
C VAL A 12 3.28 3.55 7.76
N GLU A 13 4.62 3.60 7.82
CA GLU A 13 5.41 2.93 8.85
C GLU A 13 5.00 3.39 10.26
N GLU A 14 5.02 4.70 10.53
CA GLU A 14 4.62 5.24 11.84
C GLU A 14 3.20 4.82 12.19
N PHE A 15 2.26 4.98 11.25
CA PHE A 15 0.86 4.60 11.42
C PHE A 15 0.70 3.13 11.81
N LEU A 16 1.43 2.22 11.16
CA LEU A 16 1.33 0.79 11.42
C LEU A 16 2.02 0.39 12.73
N ILE A 17 3.20 0.95 13.03
CA ILE A 17 3.90 0.70 14.30
C ILE A 17 3.06 1.20 15.47
N HIS A 18 2.45 2.38 15.33
CA HIS A 18 1.53 2.96 16.31
C HIS A 18 0.36 2.03 16.61
N ARG A 19 -0.12 1.29 15.60
CA ARG A 19 -1.16 0.26 15.73
C ARG A 19 -0.64 -1.11 16.15
N GLY A 20 0.63 -1.25 16.53
CA GLY A 20 1.23 -2.48 17.05
C GLY A 20 1.69 -3.49 15.99
N TYR A 21 1.84 -3.07 14.73
CA TYR A 21 2.35 -3.95 13.67
C TYR A 21 3.87 -4.01 13.65
N PHE A 22 4.42 -5.18 13.35
CA PHE A 22 5.79 -5.31 12.85
C PHE A 22 5.79 -5.11 11.34
N ILE A 23 6.79 -4.39 10.82
CA ILE A 23 6.81 -4.01 9.40
C ILE A 23 8.11 -4.40 8.71
N ARG A 24 8.03 -4.54 7.39
CA ARG A 24 9.19 -4.59 6.49
C ARG A 24 8.90 -3.79 5.23
N HIS A 25 9.90 -3.06 4.74
CA HIS A 25 9.79 -2.26 3.53
C HIS A 25 10.28 -3.01 2.29
N ASN A 26 9.83 -2.56 1.11
CA ASN A 26 10.39 -2.91 -0.19
C ASN A 26 10.45 -4.43 -0.46
N ILE A 27 9.33 -5.13 -0.23
CA ILE A 27 9.24 -6.58 -0.45
C ILE A 27 9.12 -6.87 -1.94
N LYS A 28 10.22 -7.33 -2.53
CA LYS A 28 10.32 -7.60 -3.96
C LYS A 28 9.51 -8.82 -4.39
N TYR A 29 8.78 -8.72 -5.50
CA TYR A 29 8.08 -9.82 -6.15
C TYR A 29 8.10 -9.70 -7.68
N LEU A 30 7.88 -10.83 -8.34
CA LEU A 30 7.70 -10.94 -9.80
C LEU A 30 6.82 -12.17 -10.09
N PRO A 31 6.25 -12.28 -11.30
CA PRO A 31 5.49 -13.46 -11.71
C PRO A 31 6.37 -14.71 -11.75
N ASP A 32 5.77 -15.88 -11.58
CA ASP A 32 6.48 -17.14 -11.80
C ASP A 32 6.97 -17.22 -13.26
N LYS A 33 8.24 -17.57 -13.46
CA LYS A 33 8.84 -17.73 -14.80
C LYS A 33 8.22 -18.87 -15.60
N SER A 34 7.59 -19.83 -14.92
CA SER A 34 6.87 -20.95 -15.52
C SER A 34 5.41 -20.62 -15.87
N HIS A 35 4.91 -19.44 -15.48
CA HIS A 35 3.56 -19.00 -15.82
C HIS A 35 3.40 -18.95 -17.36
N PRO A 36 2.30 -19.47 -17.93
CA PRO A 36 2.13 -19.57 -19.40
C PRO A 36 2.22 -18.22 -20.11
N ASP A 37 1.70 -17.16 -19.48
CA ASP A 37 1.78 -15.78 -20.01
C ASP A 37 3.04 -15.01 -19.63
N PHE A 38 4.09 -15.66 -19.11
CA PHE A 38 5.33 -14.98 -18.74
C PHE A 38 6.07 -14.48 -19.98
N VAL A 39 6.43 -13.20 -19.99
CA VAL A 39 7.17 -12.55 -21.08
C VAL A 39 8.45 -11.94 -20.53
N THR A 40 9.59 -12.54 -20.83
CA THR A 40 10.91 -12.20 -20.24
C THR A 40 11.22 -10.71 -20.24
N ASN A 41 11.05 -10.00 -21.35
CA ASN A 41 11.41 -8.57 -21.45
C ASN A 41 10.42 -7.64 -20.73
N GLN A 42 9.26 -8.14 -20.27
CA GLN A 42 8.26 -7.36 -19.55
C GLN A 42 8.18 -7.74 -18.07
N ASP A 43 8.45 -9.00 -17.74
CA ASP A 43 8.17 -9.55 -16.41
C ASP A 43 9.41 -9.86 -15.56
N SER A 44 10.62 -9.62 -16.09
CA SER A 44 11.87 -9.87 -15.36
C SER A 44 12.25 -8.76 -14.37
N ASN A 45 11.52 -7.65 -14.34
CA ASN A 45 11.79 -6.54 -13.43
C ASN A 45 10.85 -6.59 -12.23
N HIS A 46 11.43 -6.73 -11.03
CA HIS A 46 10.69 -6.76 -9.78
C HIS A 46 9.71 -5.60 -9.62
N SER A 47 8.60 -5.89 -8.95
CA SER A 47 7.80 -4.90 -8.23
C SER A 47 8.09 -5.02 -6.76
N ASP A 48 7.72 -3.99 -6.03
CA ASP A 48 7.88 -3.97 -4.59
C ASP A 48 6.49 -3.80 -3.94
N ILE A 49 6.27 -4.47 -2.82
CA ILE A 49 5.27 -4.08 -1.82
C ILE A 49 5.99 -3.05 -0.94
N ASP A 50 5.49 -1.82 -0.92
CA ASP A 50 6.19 -0.70 -0.29
C ASP A 50 6.32 -0.94 1.22
N VAL A 51 5.25 -1.39 1.88
CA VAL A 51 5.26 -1.84 3.29
C VAL A 51 4.45 -3.12 3.46
N LEU A 52 5.03 -4.14 4.08
CA LEU A 52 4.34 -5.35 4.53
C LEU A 52 4.31 -5.37 6.05
N ALA A 53 3.11 -5.42 6.62
CA ALA A 53 2.86 -5.32 8.05
C ALA A 53 2.23 -6.61 8.60
N LEU A 54 2.60 -7.00 9.81
CA LEU A 54 2.03 -8.13 10.54
C LEU A 54 1.76 -7.75 11.99
N HIS A 55 0.52 -7.91 12.43
CA HIS A 55 0.12 -7.72 13.82
C HIS A 55 0.12 -9.06 14.57
N PRO A 56 0.77 -9.18 15.74
CA PRO A 56 0.88 -10.45 16.45
C PRO A 56 -0.44 -10.92 17.09
N MET A 57 -1.30 -9.98 17.50
CA MET A 57 -2.53 -10.27 18.26
C MET A 57 -3.82 -10.22 17.43
N LEU A 58 -3.78 -9.79 16.18
CA LEU A 58 -4.98 -9.75 15.32
C LEU A 58 -5.13 -11.06 14.56
N HIS A 59 -6.34 -11.31 14.06
CA HIS A 59 -6.68 -12.48 13.27
C HIS A 59 -7.37 -12.07 11.95
N GLY A 60 -7.42 -13.00 11.00
CA GLY A 60 -8.03 -12.76 9.69
C GLY A 60 -7.26 -11.74 8.85
N PRO A 61 -7.92 -11.11 7.85
CA PRO A 61 -7.26 -10.23 6.90
C PRO A 61 -6.63 -8.98 7.51
N ASP A 62 -7.15 -8.48 8.63
CA ASP A 62 -6.58 -7.32 9.31
C ASP A 62 -5.28 -7.65 10.04
N ARG A 63 -4.92 -8.94 10.21
CA ARG A 63 -3.62 -9.33 10.77
C ARG A 63 -2.45 -8.88 9.89
N ILE A 64 -2.64 -8.87 8.57
CA ILE A 64 -1.57 -8.62 7.60
C ILE A 64 -2.01 -7.53 6.65
N TRP A 65 -1.24 -6.45 6.57
CA TRP A 65 -1.47 -5.38 5.60
C TRP A 65 -0.35 -5.37 4.58
N ALA A 66 -0.70 -5.49 3.30
CA ALA A 66 0.22 -5.32 2.20
C ALA A 66 -0.07 -3.97 1.53
N VAL A 67 0.80 -2.99 1.78
CA VAL A 67 0.58 -1.60 1.43
C VAL A 67 1.37 -1.24 0.18
N SER A 68 0.69 -0.62 -0.80
CA SER A 68 1.35 0.17 -1.84
C SER A 68 1.08 1.65 -1.65
N CYS A 69 2.11 2.46 -1.84
CA CYS A 69 2.11 3.91 -1.67
C CYS A 69 2.07 4.61 -3.03
N LYS A 70 1.17 5.58 -3.18
CA LYS A 70 1.11 6.48 -4.34
C LYS A 70 1.04 7.93 -3.85
N SER A 71 2.21 8.57 -3.74
CA SER A 71 2.38 9.96 -3.26
C SER A 71 1.99 11.03 -4.30
N TRP A 72 0.98 10.75 -5.15
CA TRP A 72 0.54 11.69 -6.18
C TRP A 72 -0.11 12.93 -5.56
N GLN A 73 0.57 14.06 -5.65
CA GLN A 73 0.14 15.34 -5.06
C GLN A 73 -1.22 15.83 -5.58
N SER A 74 -1.54 15.56 -6.85
CA SER A 74 -2.85 15.87 -7.43
C SER A 74 -4.00 15.05 -6.83
N GLY A 75 -3.69 14.00 -6.07
CA GLY A 75 -4.63 13.04 -5.51
C GLY A 75 -4.87 11.84 -6.40
N PHE A 76 -5.41 10.79 -5.78
CA PHE A 76 -5.83 9.56 -6.42
C PHE A 76 -7.32 9.65 -6.76
N ASN A 77 -7.70 9.41 -8.03
CA ASN A 77 -9.10 9.35 -8.44
C ASN A 77 -9.45 7.91 -8.84
N PRO A 78 -10.14 7.15 -7.96
CA PRO A 78 -10.55 5.77 -8.20
C PRO A 78 -11.18 5.52 -9.57
N LYS A 79 -12.21 6.30 -9.89
CA LYS A 79 -12.99 6.14 -11.12
C LYS A 79 -12.13 6.39 -12.36
N PHE A 80 -11.36 7.47 -12.35
CA PHE A 80 -10.49 7.81 -13.47
C PHE A 80 -9.41 6.75 -13.71
N GLU A 81 -8.77 6.25 -12.65
CA GLU A 81 -7.72 5.23 -12.78
C GLU A 81 -8.29 3.89 -13.27
N ILE A 82 -9.46 3.46 -12.77
CA ILE A 82 -10.15 2.26 -13.28
C ILE A 82 -10.52 2.41 -14.76
N GLU A 83 -11.12 3.54 -15.15
CA GLU A 83 -11.45 3.81 -16.55
C GLU A 83 -10.21 3.80 -17.45
N ALA A 84 -9.10 4.39 -16.96
CA ALA A 84 -7.84 4.39 -17.68
C ALA A 84 -7.22 2.99 -17.83
N ILE A 85 -7.33 2.16 -16.79
CA ILE A 85 -6.92 0.76 -16.83
C ILE A 85 -7.76 0.00 -17.88
N LYS A 86 -9.09 0.11 -17.81
CA LYS A 86 -10.02 -0.58 -18.72
C LYS A 86 -9.84 -0.16 -20.18
N GLN A 87 -9.51 1.10 -20.42
CA GLN A 87 -9.27 1.65 -21.76
C GLN A 87 -7.81 1.52 -22.23
N ASN A 88 -6.94 0.85 -21.45
CA ASN A 88 -5.51 0.76 -21.68
C ASN A 88 -4.83 2.11 -22.02
N LYS A 89 -5.25 3.18 -21.33
CA LYS A 89 -4.72 4.53 -21.54
C LYS A 89 -3.27 4.63 -21.09
N LYS A 90 -2.51 5.53 -21.72
CA LYS A 90 -1.19 5.94 -21.24
C LYS A 90 -1.32 7.13 -20.30
N ILE A 91 -0.86 6.96 -19.06
CA ILE A 91 -0.82 7.98 -18.01
C ILE A 91 0.62 8.07 -17.50
N ARG A 92 1.13 9.30 -17.34
CA ARG A 92 2.50 9.54 -16.83
C ARG A 92 3.56 8.74 -17.60
N GLY A 93 3.42 8.67 -18.93
CA GLY A 93 4.37 8.02 -19.85
C GLY A 93 4.25 6.49 -19.98
N ARG A 94 3.36 5.82 -19.24
CA ARG A 94 3.18 4.36 -19.27
C ARG A 94 1.72 3.95 -19.28
N GLU A 95 1.43 2.70 -19.65
CA GLU A 95 0.06 2.16 -19.56
C GLU A 95 -0.42 2.18 -18.11
N ALA A 96 -1.65 2.63 -17.86
CA ALA A 96 -2.20 2.88 -16.53
C ALA A 96 -2.11 1.63 -15.63
N TRP A 97 -2.42 0.45 -16.16
CA TRP A 97 -2.38 -0.82 -15.44
C TRP A 97 -1.01 -1.16 -14.84
N ARG A 98 0.10 -0.63 -15.40
CA ARG A 98 1.45 -0.95 -14.91
C ARG A 98 1.72 -0.42 -13.50
N ALA A 99 0.99 0.60 -13.06
CA ALA A 99 1.11 1.13 -11.69
C ALA A 99 0.41 0.25 -10.64
N PHE A 100 -0.44 -0.69 -11.10
CA PHE A 100 -1.31 -1.56 -10.30
C PHE A 100 -1.32 -2.98 -10.88
N ARG A 101 -0.17 -3.45 -11.37
CA ARG A 101 -0.08 -4.70 -12.15
C ARG A 101 -0.54 -5.91 -11.35
N GLU A 102 -0.32 -5.88 -10.05
CA GLU A 102 -0.79 -6.86 -9.06
C GLU A 102 -2.32 -6.93 -8.94
N LEU A 103 -3.05 -5.87 -9.28
CA LEU A 103 -4.51 -5.88 -9.30
C LEU A 103 -5.09 -6.21 -10.68
N VAL A 104 -4.30 -6.11 -11.76
CA VAL A 104 -4.80 -6.15 -13.14
C VAL A 104 -4.32 -7.35 -13.95
N LYS A 105 -3.13 -7.88 -13.67
CA LYS A 105 -2.51 -8.97 -14.45
C LYS A 105 -2.42 -10.24 -13.62
N PRO A 106 -3.10 -11.35 -13.98
CA PRO A 106 -3.15 -12.57 -13.18
C PRO A 106 -1.79 -13.07 -12.68
N LYS A 107 -0.80 -13.17 -13.58
CA LYS A 107 0.57 -13.57 -13.24
C LYS A 107 1.25 -12.67 -12.18
N TRP A 108 0.93 -11.38 -12.18
CA TRP A 108 1.44 -10.42 -11.19
C TRP A 108 0.66 -10.52 -9.87
N SER A 109 -0.66 -10.73 -9.93
CA SER A 109 -1.51 -10.99 -8.78
C SER A 109 -1.08 -12.25 -8.03
N GLU A 110 -0.74 -13.32 -8.76
CA GLU A 110 -0.19 -14.55 -8.21
C GLU A 110 1.17 -14.33 -7.54
N GLY A 111 2.10 -13.64 -8.22
CA GLY A 111 3.40 -13.30 -7.63
C GLY A 111 3.28 -12.46 -6.36
N PHE A 112 2.35 -11.49 -6.34
CA PHE A 112 2.05 -10.66 -5.17
C PHE A 112 1.53 -11.49 -3.99
N ARG A 113 0.52 -12.33 -4.23
CA ARG A 113 -0.05 -13.21 -3.18
C ARG A 113 1.00 -14.21 -2.65
N THR A 114 1.78 -14.80 -3.55
CA THR A 114 2.83 -15.77 -3.20
C THR A 114 3.90 -15.14 -2.32
N VAL A 115 4.33 -13.91 -2.61
CA VAL A 115 5.35 -13.26 -1.78
C VAL A 115 4.81 -12.92 -0.40
N ILE A 116 3.53 -12.54 -0.27
CA ILE A 116 2.90 -12.28 1.03
C ILE A 116 2.86 -13.56 1.85
N GLU A 117 2.35 -14.66 1.28
CA GLU A 117 2.29 -15.95 1.96
C GLU A 117 3.67 -16.43 2.40
N LYS A 118 4.69 -16.30 1.53
CA LYS A 118 6.07 -16.66 1.86
C LYS A 118 6.63 -15.86 3.04
N ASN A 119 6.30 -14.57 3.16
CA ASN A 119 6.86 -13.70 4.20
C ASN A 119 6.05 -13.73 5.50
N THR A 120 4.78 -14.15 5.46
CA THR A 120 3.86 -14.05 6.62
C THR A 120 3.30 -15.39 7.07
N GLY A 121 3.42 -16.44 6.25
CA GLY A 121 2.81 -17.75 6.46
C GLY A 121 1.29 -17.76 6.29
N SER A 122 0.69 -16.74 5.68
CA SER A 122 -0.76 -16.61 5.52
C SER A 122 -1.13 -16.06 4.14
N SER A 123 -2.19 -16.63 3.56
CA SER A 123 -2.84 -16.13 2.34
C SER A 123 -3.99 -15.16 2.62
N SER A 124 -4.34 -14.95 3.89
CA SER A 124 -5.31 -13.95 4.34
C SER A 124 -4.60 -12.64 4.72
N PHE A 125 -4.95 -11.56 4.04
CA PHE A 125 -4.35 -10.23 4.21
C PHE A 125 -5.31 -9.14 3.72
N THR A 126 -5.02 -7.88 4.00
CA THR A 126 -5.68 -6.71 3.41
C THR A 126 -4.71 -6.04 2.44
N TYR A 127 -5.12 -5.87 1.17
CA TYR A 127 -4.40 -5.01 0.24
C TYR A 127 -4.76 -3.55 0.57
N VAL A 128 -3.75 -2.71 0.74
CA VAL A 128 -3.96 -1.31 1.11
C VAL A 128 -3.27 -0.40 0.10
N LEU A 129 -4.01 0.56 -0.43
CA LEU A 129 -3.46 1.65 -1.22
C LEU A 129 -3.37 2.91 -0.36
N ALA A 130 -2.16 3.27 0.06
CA ALA A 130 -1.88 4.52 0.74
C ALA A 130 -1.72 5.65 -0.30
N VAL A 131 -2.44 6.75 -0.11
CA VAL A 131 -2.43 7.89 -1.03
C VAL A 131 -2.36 9.21 -0.28
N ALA A 132 -1.89 10.27 -0.96
CA ALA A 132 -1.91 11.62 -0.37
C ALA A 132 -3.34 12.09 -0.05
N LYS A 133 -4.26 11.95 -1.03
CA LYS A 133 -5.69 12.25 -0.90
C LYS A 133 -6.49 11.48 -1.95
N VAL A 134 -7.78 11.28 -1.68
CA VAL A 134 -8.73 10.71 -2.66
C VAL A 134 -9.58 11.83 -3.26
N ASN A 135 -9.76 11.77 -4.57
CA ASN A 135 -10.68 12.62 -5.33
C ASN A 135 -11.87 11.75 -5.78
N GLY A 136 -13.01 11.90 -5.11
CA GLY A 136 -14.22 11.11 -5.37
C GLY A 136 -14.44 9.99 -4.34
N ASP A 137 -15.16 8.96 -4.74
CA ASP A 137 -15.54 7.84 -3.86
C ASP A 137 -14.48 6.73 -3.88
N LYS A 138 -13.91 6.42 -2.70
CA LYS A 138 -12.96 5.31 -2.53
C LYS A 138 -13.60 3.93 -2.71
N GLY A 139 -14.90 3.81 -2.42
CA GLY A 139 -15.64 2.56 -2.53
C GLY A 139 -15.63 1.97 -3.94
N VAL A 140 -15.50 2.81 -4.97
CA VAL A 140 -15.36 2.40 -6.37
C VAL A 140 -14.11 1.53 -6.59
N TRP A 141 -13.03 1.78 -5.86
CA TRP A 141 -11.80 0.98 -5.91
C TRP A 141 -11.86 -0.22 -4.97
N GLU A 142 -12.30 0.01 -3.73
CA GLU A 142 -12.33 -1.00 -2.66
C GLU A 142 -13.27 -2.17 -2.96
N LYS A 143 -14.28 -1.94 -3.81
CA LYS A 143 -15.34 -2.91 -4.17
C LYS A 143 -15.28 -3.34 -5.63
N ASP A 144 -14.24 -2.99 -6.38
CA ASP A 144 -14.12 -3.44 -7.76
C ASP A 144 -13.94 -4.96 -7.81
N GLU A 145 -14.83 -5.65 -8.51
CA GLU A 145 -14.90 -7.11 -8.52
C GLU A 145 -13.66 -7.75 -9.16
N ASP A 146 -13.08 -7.11 -10.18
CA ASP A 146 -11.86 -7.61 -10.84
C ASP A 146 -10.68 -7.56 -9.87
N PHE A 147 -10.57 -6.47 -9.10
CA PHE A 147 -9.50 -6.31 -8.12
C PHE A 147 -9.67 -7.26 -6.93
N LEU A 148 -10.91 -7.43 -6.43
CA LEU A 148 -11.20 -8.41 -5.38
C LEU A 148 -10.87 -9.84 -5.85
N SER A 149 -11.20 -10.18 -7.09
CA SER A 149 -10.84 -11.47 -7.70
C SER A 149 -9.32 -11.64 -7.81
N ALA A 150 -8.60 -10.62 -8.25
CA ALA A 150 -7.13 -10.63 -8.31
C ALA A 150 -6.48 -10.88 -6.93
N MET A 151 -7.07 -10.34 -5.87
CA MET A 151 -6.64 -10.55 -4.48
C MET A 151 -7.22 -11.83 -3.85
N ASN A 152 -7.90 -12.69 -4.62
CA ASN A 152 -8.53 -13.92 -4.16
C ASN A 152 -9.55 -13.70 -3.02
N GLY A 153 -10.34 -12.64 -3.15
CA GLY A 153 -11.37 -12.23 -2.17
C GLY A 153 -10.83 -11.52 -0.93
N ASN A 154 -9.52 -11.29 -0.83
CA ASN A 154 -8.95 -10.48 0.26
C ASN A 154 -9.43 -9.02 0.16
N PRO A 155 -9.70 -8.35 1.31
CA PRO A 155 -10.18 -6.98 1.32
C PRO A 155 -9.18 -6.00 0.69
N ILE A 156 -9.73 -4.96 0.06
CA ILE A 156 -9.00 -3.84 -0.51
C ILE A 156 -9.42 -2.57 0.25
N LYS A 157 -8.45 -1.79 0.72
CA LYS A 157 -8.70 -0.51 1.42
C LYS A 157 -7.87 0.61 0.79
N ILE A 158 -8.43 1.82 0.77
CA ILE A 158 -7.66 3.05 0.55
C ILE A 158 -7.55 3.79 1.88
N ILE A 159 -6.31 4.16 2.22
CA ILE A 159 -6.01 5.05 3.34
C ILE A 159 -5.33 6.32 2.83
N THR A 160 -5.71 7.46 3.37
CA THR A 160 -5.17 8.75 3.02
C THR A 160 -4.13 9.22 4.03
N PHE A 161 -3.23 10.09 3.58
CA PHE A 161 -2.27 10.77 4.45
C PHE A 161 -2.97 11.44 5.65
N ARG A 162 -4.12 12.09 5.41
CA ARG A 162 -4.90 12.74 6.46
C ARG A 162 -5.48 11.72 7.46
N GLU A 163 -6.08 10.63 7.00
CA GLU A 163 -6.61 9.58 7.89
C GLU A 163 -5.50 9.02 8.79
N MET A 164 -4.33 8.70 8.21
CA MET A 164 -3.19 8.21 8.99
C MET A 164 -2.67 9.23 9.99
N LEU A 165 -2.50 10.49 9.56
CA LEU A 165 -2.00 11.56 10.42
C LEU A 165 -2.95 11.85 11.58
N SER A 166 -4.25 11.90 11.32
CA SER A 166 -5.26 12.15 12.36
C SER A 166 -5.27 11.03 13.41
N GLU A 167 -5.19 9.76 13.01
CA GLU A 167 -5.13 8.64 13.96
C GLU A 167 -3.87 8.69 14.82
N ILE A 168 -2.69 8.96 14.22
CA ILE A 168 -1.45 9.13 14.99
C ILE A 168 -1.59 10.30 15.98
N ALA A 169 -2.07 11.45 15.52
CA ALA A 169 -2.11 12.68 16.32
C ALA A 169 -2.99 12.59 17.59
N GLU A 170 -4.08 11.81 17.53
CA GLU A 170 -4.99 11.55 18.65
C GLU A 170 -4.26 10.87 19.83
N ASP A 171 -3.36 9.95 19.52
CA ASP A 171 -2.68 9.11 20.50
C ASP A 171 -1.24 9.56 20.80
N LEU A 172 -0.72 10.58 20.11
CA LEU A 172 0.61 11.12 20.40
C LEU A 172 0.65 11.67 21.84
N ASP A 173 1.46 11.04 22.68
CA ASP A 173 1.75 11.47 24.04
C ASP A 173 3.20 11.98 24.15
N THR A 174 3.72 12.06 25.38
CA THR A 174 5.12 12.44 25.65
C THR A 174 6.11 11.28 25.55
N THR A 175 5.64 10.05 25.31
CA THR A 175 6.48 8.87 25.13
C THR A 175 7.15 8.96 23.77
N LEU A 176 8.49 8.95 23.74
CA LEU A 176 9.25 9.15 22.50
C LEU A 176 8.80 8.17 21.40
N ALA A 177 8.34 8.71 20.28
CA ALA A 177 7.90 7.89 19.15
C ALA A 177 9.05 7.07 18.54
N ALA A 178 8.70 5.92 18.00
CA ALA A 178 9.65 4.94 17.48
C ALA A 178 10.36 5.42 16.20
N THR A 179 9.68 6.24 15.38
CA THR A 179 10.17 6.68 14.07
C THR A 179 10.52 8.16 14.05
N GLU A 180 11.30 8.58 13.04
CA GLU A 180 11.62 10.00 12.83
C GLU A 180 10.37 10.84 12.49
N VAL A 181 9.41 10.26 11.74
CA VAL A 181 8.13 10.93 11.44
C VAL A 181 7.33 11.12 12.72
N GLY A 182 7.20 10.08 13.55
CA GLY A 182 6.51 10.18 14.83
C GLY A 182 7.11 11.26 15.73
N ARG A 183 8.45 11.31 15.85
CA ARG A 183 9.15 12.33 16.64
C ARG A 183 8.96 13.74 16.07
N MET A 184 8.96 13.88 14.75
CA MET A 184 8.65 15.16 14.10
C MET A 184 7.23 15.62 14.42
N LEU A 185 6.24 14.71 14.38
CA LEU A 185 4.86 15.02 14.74
C LEU A 185 4.71 15.39 16.22
N GLN A 186 5.45 14.71 17.12
CA GLN A 186 5.51 15.12 18.53
C GLN A 186 6.03 16.54 18.70
N MET A 187 7.08 16.92 17.95
CA MET A 187 7.60 18.29 17.96
C MET A 187 6.61 19.32 17.40
N PHE A 188 5.83 18.95 16.38
CA PHE A 188 4.73 19.80 15.89
C PHE A 188 3.69 20.02 16.99
N LYS A 189 3.23 18.95 17.65
CA LYS A 189 2.29 19.03 18.77
C LYS A 189 2.84 19.88 19.92
N SER A 190 4.11 19.67 20.31
CA SER A 190 4.74 20.40 21.43
C SER A 190 5.01 21.87 21.14
N SER A 191 5.17 22.25 19.86
CA SER A 191 5.37 23.64 19.43
C SER A 191 4.06 24.41 19.20
N GLY A 192 2.91 23.76 19.38
CA GLY A 192 1.60 24.36 19.19
C GLY A 192 1.10 24.34 17.74
N VAL A 193 1.72 23.55 16.86
CA VAL A 193 1.18 23.28 15.51
C VAL A 193 -0.02 22.35 15.64
N SER A 194 -1.16 22.75 15.08
CA SER A 194 -2.33 21.87 14.98
C SER A 194 -2.08 20.80 13.93
N LEU A 195 -2.17 19.54 14.35
CA LEU A 195 -2.16 18.36 13.50
C LEU A 195 -3.58 17.95 13.10
#